data_AF-A0A7W1P4N7-F1
#
_entry.id   AF-A0A7W1P4N7-F1
#
_cell.length_a   1.000
_cell.length_b   1.000
_cell.length_c   1.000
_cell.angle_alpha   90.00
_cell.angle_beta   90.00
_cell.angle_gamma   90.00
#
_symmetry.space_group_name_H-M   'P 1'
#
loop_
_entity.id
_entity.type
_entity.pdbx_description
1 polymer ?
#
loop_
_entity_poly.entity_id
_entity_poly.type
_entity_poly.pdbx_seq_one_letter_code
_entity_poly.pdbx_strand_id
1 'polypeptide(L)'
;MSPVAAGVLLTAGLVCASFPFAAAQQTGFKTNVAISGTRFLLNGQVTHPGTLAEGMLLNSRMAQAIFDDENPATLGQSAYPDTRTWDAERNVNEFIAALPSYAAKGLRAFTVNLQGGSPGWTTGNTQPNITTAYTSAGHLKPAWLHRLDRVLRAADEQGLVVIVGLFYFGQDHRLANEAAVVTAVDGVTDWLVAGGYRNVLIEINNEADLYYDHAILKPARVRELITRVRQRSGGHLKVSTSLKGGSIPSSDLVSASDYILLHGNGRSASTVSAMVDQVRALSAYQANPKPIVFNEDSTKLANFDAAVAKGASWGYYDQGTNNYHAGFQSPPVNWTINTADKTGFFNRVQQATLSAPTEPPPDEPSPTNQVVSSFTLINADTGQPIPGFDPMPNGAVLALNELPTRNLNIRANTSPAIVGSVVFGLNTKPTYQVENVAPYALAGDSGSTYVAWTPPTGSYTLKATPYSSSSGGGTAGSPLQITFSVAETTPTAPRAPGNLRIVK
;
A
#
# COMPACT_ATOMS: atom_id res chain seq x y z
N MET A 1 24.23 74.22 33.51
CA MET A 1 24.25 73.57 32.19
C MET A 1 24.69 72.12 32.41
N SER A 2 23.81 71.18 32.06
CA SER A 2 23.95 69.71 31.95
C SER A 2 24.70 68.90 33.02
N PRO A 3 24.01 67.90 33.62
CA PRO A 3 24.62 66.67 34.12
C PRO A 3 24.10 65.45 33.33
N VAL A 4 24.96 64.73 32.61
CA VAL A 4 24.66 63.41 31.98
C VAL A 4 26.04 62.75 31.71
N ALA A 5 26.35 61.47 31.95
CA ALA A 5 25.70 60.34 32.61
C ALA A 5 26.78 59.37 33.08
N ALA A 6 26.45 58.59 34.11
CA ALA A 6 27.24 57.46 34.61
C ALA A 6 27.28 56.32 33.56
N GLY A 7 28.48 55.77 33.36
CA GLY A 7 28.69 54.57 32.56
C GLY A 7 28.23 53.31 33.30
N VAL A 8 27.38 52.52 32.65
CA VAL A 8 27.04 51.16 33.07
C VAL A 8 27.80 50.20 32.17
N LEU A 9 28.73 49.45 32.75
CA LEU A 9 29.30 48.24 32.15
C LEU A 9 28.18 47.20 32.02
N LEU A 10 27.81 46.82 30.79
CA LEU A 10 27.04 45.60 30.55
C LEU A 10 28.01 44.42 30.45
N THR A 11 28.08 43.61 31.51
CA THR A 11 28.59 42.25 31.44
C THR A 11 27.58 41.40 30.68
N ALA A 12 27.93 40.97 29.46
CA ALA A 12 27.15 40.00 28.69
C ALA A 12 27.23 38.62 29.36
N GLY A 13 26.29 38.35 30.27
CA GLY A 13 26.06 37.01 30.79
C GLY A 13 25.49 36.12 29.68
N LEU A 14 26.22 35.06 29.35
CA LEU A 14 25.75 33.98 28.48
C LEU A 14 24.57 33.30 29.17
N VAL A 15 23.34 33.66 28.79
CA VAL A 15 22.15 32.91 29.19
C VAL A 15 22.07 31.71 28.25
N CYS A 16 22.60 30.57 28.70
CA CYS A 16 22.20 29.28 28.16
C CYS A 16 20.69 29.12 28.43
N ALA A 17 19.88 29.49 27.44
CA ALA A 17 18.46 29.15 27.42
C ALA A 17 18.36 27.62 27.31
N SER A 18 18.31 26.97 28.47
CA SER A 18 17.79 25.61 28.60
C SER A 18 16.29 25.71 28.33
N PHE A 19 15.89 25.39 27.09
CA PHE A 19 14.48 25.20 26.78
C PHE A 19 14.03 23.91 27.49
N PRO A 20 13.13 23.96 28.48
CA PRO A 20 12.49 22.76 28.94
C PRO A 20 11.44 22.43 27.88
N PHE A 21 11.73 21.47 27.00
CA PHE A 21 10.68 20.80 26.24
C PHE A 21 9.87 19.95 27.23
N ALA A 22 8.94 20.58 27.93
CA ALA A 22 7.83 19.89 28.55
C ALA A 22 6.80 19.60 27.45
N ALA A 23 7.11 18.64 26.57
CA ALA A 23 6.07 17.97 25.81
C ALA A 23 5.18 17.28 26.85
N ALA A 24 3.88 17.56 26.83
CA ALA A 24 2.92 16.82 27.63
C ALA A 24 3.14 15.33 27.35
N GLN A 25 3.70 14.64 28.34
CA GLN A 25 4.13 13.25 28.22
C GLN A 25 2.85 12.43 28.10
N GLN A 26 2.47 12.03 26.89
CA GLN A 26 1.43 11.02 26.72
C GLN A 26 2.00 9.73 27.34
N THR A 27 1.63 9.47 28.59
CA THR A 27 2.09 8.31 29.33
C THR A 27 1.26 7.10 28.89
N GLY A 28 1.72 6.43 27.83
CA GLY A 28 1.19 5.14 27.38
C GLY A 28 1.02 5.08 25.86
N PHE A 29 2.05 4.59 25.16
CA PHE A 29 1.91 4.13 23.78
C PHE A 29 0.88 2.99 23.74
N LYS A 30 -0.08 3.09 22.82
CA LYS A 30 -1.15 2.09 22.65
C LYS A 30 -0.69 0.90 21.84
N THR A 31 0.34 1.07 21.02
CA THR A 31 0.84 0.09 20.06
C THR A 31 2.19 -0.44 20.55
N ASN A 32 2.22 -1.72 20.86
CA ASN A 32 3.41 -2.44 21.29
C ASN A 32 3.73 -3.54 20.29
N VAL A 33 4.82 -3.36 19.55
CA VAL A 33 5.31 -4.38 18.61
C VAL A 33 6.13 -5.43 19.34
N ALA A 34 5.84 -6.70 19.07
CA ALA A 34 6.59 -7.84 19.56
C ALA A 34 6.77 -8.89 18.46
N ILE A 35 7.65 -9.85 18.72
CA ILE A 35 7.93 -10.97 17.82
C ILE A 35 7.72 -12.26 18.63
N SER A 36 6.98 -13.21 18.05
CA SER A 36 6.83 -14.57 18.57
C SER A 36 7.11 -15.57 17.45
N GLY A 37 8.22 -16.29 17.56
CA GLY A 37 8.73 -17.12 16.48
C GLY A 37 8.87 -16.31 15.19
N THR A 38 8.19 -16.73 14.12
CA THR A 38 8.21 -16.06 12.82
C THR A 38 7.15 -14.98 12.62
N ARG A 39 6.38 -14.64 13.66
CA ARG A 39 5.22 -13.73 13.57
C ARG A 39 5.43 -12.43 14.34
N PHE A 40 4.90 -11.35 13.80
CA PHE A 40 4.74 -10.08 14.50
C PHE A 40 3.44 -10.04 15.29
N LEU A 41 3.52 -9.41 16.47
CA LEU A 41 2.40 -9.16 17.34
C LEU A 41 2.27 -7.65 17.56
N LEU A 42 1.04 -7.15 17.62
CA LEU A 42 0.70 -5.84 18.14
C LEU A 42 -0.18 -6.03 19.37
N ASN A 43 0.25 -5.47 20.51
CA ASN A 43 -0.47 -5.53 21.78
C ASN A 43 -0.77 -6.97 22.23
N GLY A 44 0.17 -7.88 21.98
CA GLY A 44 0.03 -9.30 22.31
C GLY A 44 -0.82 -10.11 21.32
N GLN A 45 -1.41 -9.49 20.30
CA GLN A 45 -2.19 -10.17 19.26
C GLN A 45 -1.39 -10.28 17.98
N VAL A 46 -1.50 -11.41 17.28
CA VAL A 46 -0.86 -11.58 15.96
C VAL A 46 -1.39 -10.51 15.00
N THR A 47 -0.52 -9.95 14.16
CA THR A 47 -0.97 -9.05 13.09
C THR A 47 -1.85 -9.81 12.10
N HIS A 48 -2.90 -9.17 11.59
CA HIS A 48 -3.80 -9.74 10.57
C HIS A 48 -4.29 -11.17 10.89
N PRO A 49 -4.97 -11.38 12.03
CA PRO A 49 -5.41 -12.73 12.42
C PRO A 49 -6.41 -13.31 11.41
N GLY A 50 -6.20 -14.57 11.02
CA GLY A 50 -7.08 -15.30 10.11
C GLY A 50 -7.03 -14.83 8.65
N THR A 51 -5.98 -14.11 8.24
CA THR A 51 -5.83 -13.59 6.87
C THR A 51 -4.60 -14.18 6.18
N LEU A 52 -4.47 -13.95 4.86
CA LEU A 52 -3.27 -14.31 4.10
C LEU A 52 -1.99 -13.67 4.63
N ALA A 53 -2.11 -12.51 5.30
CA ALA A 53 -1.02 -11.74 5.86
C ALA A 53 -0.81 -12.00 7.37
N GLU A 54 -1.37 -13.07 7.93
CA GLU A 54 -1.26 -13.36 9.37
C GLU A 54 0.20 -13.38 9.85
N GLY A 55 0.50 -12.60 10.88
CA GLY A 55 1.81 -12.46 11.49
C GLY A 55 2.80 -11.62 10.69
N MET A 56 2.37 -10.99 9.60
CA MET A 56 3.23 -10.13 8.75
C MET A 56 3.06 -8.65 9.07
N LEU A 57 4.08 -7.86 8.75
CA LEU A 57 4.06 -6.39 8.74
C LEU A 57 4.16 -5.89 7.29
N LEU A 58 3.05 -5.95 6.56
CA LEU A 58 2.97 -5.33 5.24
C LEU A 58 3.30 -3.84 5.38
N ASN A 59 4.27 -3.38 4.58
CA ASN A 59 4.92 -2.10 4.81
C ASN A 59 5.15 -1.29 3.53
N SER A 60 5.52 -0.03 3.71
CA SER A 60 5.93 0.88 2.64
C SER A 60 7.19 1.63 3.07
N ARG A 61 8.16 1.75 2.17
CA ARG A 61 9.34 2.58 2.37
C ARG A 61 8.98 4.04 2.13
N MET A 62 8.96 4.81 3.22
CA MET A 62 8.59 6.22 3.24
C MET A 62 9.71 7.03 3.89
N ALA A 63 10.96 6.72 3.49
CA ALA A 63 12.18 7.16 4.17
C ALA A 63 12.28 8.67 4.35
N GLN A 64 11.66 9.44 3.45
CA GLN A 64 11.68 10.89 3.45
C GLN A 64 10.54 11.53 4.25
N ALA A 65 9.77 10.78 5.04
CA ALA A 65 8.66 11.33 5.82
C ALA A 65 9.08 12.48 6.76
N ILE A 66 10.30 12.43 7.29
CA ILE A 66 10.87 13.48 8.17
C ILE A 66 12.00 14.26 7.49
N PHE A 67 12.10 14.17 6.16
CA PHE A 67 13.18 14.70 5.34
C PHE A 67 13.39 16.20 5.54
N ASP A 68 14.63 16.60 5.38
CA ASP A 68 15.06 17.98 5.23
C ASP A 68 16.42 17.99 4.55
N ASP A 69 16.77 19.13 3.96
CA ASP A 69 18.04 19.34 3.27
C ASP A 69 18.69 20.62 3.78
N GLU A 70 19.80 20.46 4.50
CA GLU A 70 20.56 21.60 5.02
C GLU A 70 21.47 22.23 3.97
N ASN A 71 21.56 21.68 2.76
CA ASN A 71 22.35 22.25 1.67
C ASN A 71 21.52 23.28 0.87
N PRO A 72 21.85 24.59 0.94
CA PRO A 72 21.13 25.62 0.19
C PRO A 72 21.16 25.42 -1.33
N ALA A 73 22.17 24.75 -1.87
CA ALA A 73 22.33 24.52 -3.30
C ALA A 73 21.36 23.45 -3.85
N THR A 74 20.86 22.56 -2.99
CA THR A 74 19.97 21.45 -3.38
C THR A 74 18.57 21.56 -2.80
N LEU A 75 18.36 22.40 -1.79
CA LEU A 75 17.06 22.64 -1.16
C LEU A 75 15.93 22.96 -2.15
N GLY A 76 16.24 23.75 -3.19
CA GLY A 76 15.27 24.12 -4.23
C GLY A 76 14.75 22.94 -5.07
N GLN A 77 15.43 21.79 -5.07
CA GLN A 77 14.99 20.58 -5.78
C GLN A 77 13.75 19.96 -5.12
N SER A 78 13.55 20.21 -3.84
CA SER A 78 12.36 19.75 -3.08
C SER A 78 11.25 20.80 -3.02
N ALA A 79 11.35 21.91 -3.76
CA ALA A 79 10.36 22.97 -3.68
C ALA A 79 8.94 22.49 -4.06
N TYR A 80 7.95 22.84 -3.23
CA TYR A 80 6.56 22.54 -3.56
C TYR A 80 6.10 23.32 -4.81
N PRO A 81 5.29 22.71 -5.70
CA PRO A 81 4.87 23.37 -6.95
C PRO A 81 4.10 24.69 -6.75
N ASP A 82 3.38 24.82 -5.64
CA ASP A 82 2.52 25.97 -5.31
C ASP A 82 3.31 27.14 -4.67
N THR A 83 4.11 26.86 -3.65
CA THR A 83 4.85 27.86 -2.87
C THR A 83 6.24 28.13 -3.43
N ARG A 84 6.76 27.23 -4.29
CA ARG A 84 8.11 27.26 -4.86
C ARG A 84 9.23 27.25 -3.80
N THR A 85 8.91 26.82 -2.59
CA THR A 85 9.85 26.66 -1.49
C THR A 85 9.70 25.27 -0.87
N TRP A 86 10.78 24.76 -0.28
CA TRP A 86 10.71 23.57 0.56
C TRP A 86 10.18 23.93 1.95
N ASP A 87 9.37 23.04 2.54
CA ASP A 87 8.87 23.15 3.91
C ASP A 87 8.82 21.74 4.52
N ALA A 88 9.77 21.47 5.43
CA ALA A 88 9.86 20.17 6.11
C ALA A 88 8.69 19.92 7.08
N GLU A 89 8.13 20.96 7.69
CA GLU A 89 6.99 20.80 8.59
C GLU A 89 5.71 20.51 7.80
N ARG A 90 5.53 21.13 6.63
CA ARG A 90 4.46 20.76 5.68
C ARG A 90 4.55 19.30 5.26
N ASN A 91 5.74 18.83 4.91
CA ASN A 91 5.95 17.42 4.53
C ASN A 91 5.52 16.45 5.63
N VAL A 92 5.91 16.71 6.88
CA VAL A 92 5.50 15.90 8.04
C VAL A 92 4.00 16.02 8.31
N ASN A 93 3.42 17.21 8.21
CA ASN A 93 1.99 17.43 8.40
C ASN A 93 1.15 16.62 7.41
N GLU A 94 1.50 16.70 6.13
CA GLU A 94 0.81 15.97 5.05
C GLU A 94 1.00 14.46 5.19
N PHE A 95 2.18 14.01 5.62
CA PHE A 95 2.44 12.61 5.89
C PHE A 95 1.58 12.07 7.03
N ILE A 96 1.57 12.76 8.18
CA ILE A 96 0.76 12.39 9.36
C ILE A 96 -0.73 12.35 8.98
N ALA A 97 -1.21 13.32 8.20
CA ALA A 97 -2.60 13.37 7.76
C ALA A 97 -3.00 12.16 6.87
N ALA A 98 -2.03 11.53 6.19
CA ALA A 98 -2.29 10.37 5.34
C ALA A 98 -2.34 9.03 6.11
N LEU A 99 -1.72 8.94 7.29
CA LEU A 99 -1.61 7.68 8.07
C LEU A 99 -2.93 6.95 8.31
N PRO A 100 -4.05 7.62 8.66
CA PRO A 100 -5.34 6.93 8.86
C PRO A 100 -5.82 6.20 7.60
N SER A 101 -5.58 6.77 6.41
CA SER A 101 -5.97 6.16 5.13
C SER A 101 -5.18 4.88 4.84
N TYR A 102 -3.91 4.83 5.25
CA TYR A 102 -3.07 3.65 5.10
C TYR A 102 -3.49 2.54 6.07
N ALA A 103 -3.71 2.90 7.34
CA ALA A 103 -4.13 1.97 8.38
C ALA A 103 -5.50 1.33 8.06
N ALA A 104 -6.43 2.12 7.50
CA ALA A 104 -7.74 1.66 7.04
C ALA A 104 -7.66 0.66 5.88
N LYS A 105 -6.60 0.72 5.07
CA LYS A 105 -6.30 -0.25 4.01
C LYS A 105 -5.56 -1.50 4.50
N GLY A 106 -5.29 -1.58 5.80
CA GLY A 106 -4.62 -2.73 6.41
C GLY A 106 -3.10 -2.63 6.45
N LEU A 107 -2.50 -1.49 6.10
CA LEU A 107 -1.06 -1.31 6.31
C LEU A 107 -0.75 -1.37 7.81
N ARG A 108 0.37 -1.99 8.20
CA ARG A 108 0.79 -2.09 9.61
C ARG A 108 2.19 -1.60 9.90
N ALA A 109 2.99 -1.33 8.87
CA ALA A 109 4.27 -0.69 9.07
C ALA A 109 4.66 0.26 7.95
N PHE A 110 5.60 1.15 8.23
CA PHE A 110 6.32 1.92 7.22
C PHE A 110 7.73 2.25 7.69
N THR A 111 8.64 2.52 6.76
CA THR A 111 10.03 2.85 7.06
C THR A 111 10.26 4.36 6.97
N VAL A 112 10.94 4.93 7.97
CA VAL A 112 11.38 6.34 8.01
C VAL A 112 12.86 6.37 8.35
N ASN A 113 13.65 7.26 7.72
CA ASN A 113 15.10 7.24 7.89
C ASN A 113 15.64 8.57 8.43
N LEU A 114 16.53 8.50 9.42
CA LEU A 114 17.22 9.64 10.03
C LEU A 114 18.27 10.28 9.11
N GLN A 115 18.69 9.57 8.06
CA GLN A 115 19.46 10.12 6.95
C GLN A 115 18.71 10.05 5.61
N GLY A 116 17.38 9.89 5.67
CA GLY A 116 16.54 9.77 4.48
C GLY A 116 16.92 8.59 3.57
N GLY A 117 16.73 8.79 2.27
CA GLY A 117 17.33 7.97 1.22
C GLY A 117 17.68 8.82 0.01
N SER A 118 17.85 8.19 -1.15
CA SER A 118 17.94 8.94 -2.42
C SER A 118 16.70 9.84 -2.59
N PRO A 119 16.87 11.16 -2.79
CA PRO A 119 15.74 12.07 -2.95
C PRO A 119 15.18 12.07 -4.37
N GLY A 120 15.82 11.40 -5.34
CA GLY A 120 15.30 11.21 -6.70
C GLY A 120 15.93 12.08 -7.79
N TRP A 121 16.54 13.22 -7.44
CA TRP A 121 17.35 14.05 -8.35
C TRP A 121 18.85 13.76 -8.27
N THR A 122 19.28 12.98 -7.28
CA THR A 122 20.66 12.52 -7.13
C THR A 122 20.64 11.04 -6.79
N THR A 123 21.59 10.27 -7.32
CA THR A 123 21.71 8.82 -7.07
C THR A 123 23.16 8.45 -6.79
N GLY A 124 23.38 7.29 -6.18
CA GLY A 124 24.72 6.83 -5.79
C GLY A 124 25.21 7.45 -4.47
N ASN A 125 26.53 7.40 -4.27
CA ASN A 125 27.16 7.67 -2.96
C ASN A 125 27.41 9.16 -2.72
N THR A 126 27.70 9.90 -3.78
CA THR A 126 28.00 11.33 -3.66
C THR A 126 26.72 12.12 -3.84
N GLN A 127 25.98 12.29 -2.75
CA GLN A 127 24.74 13.05 -2.74
C GLN A 127 25.02 14.46 -2.19
N PRO A 128 24.85 15.52 -3.00
CA PRO A 128 25.17 16.88 -2.56
C PRO A 128 24.27 17.37 -1.43
N ASN A 129 23.02 16.90 -1.31
CA ASN A 129 22.13 17.24 -0.20
C ASN A 129 22.72 16.82 1.15
N ILE A 130 22.42 17.61 2.19
CA ILE A 130 22.79 17.33 3.57
C ILE A 130 21.52 16.89 4.29
N THR A 131 21.29 15.58 4.28
CA THR A 131 20.08 14.96 4.85
C THR A 131 20.52 14.05 5.99
N THR A 132 20.57 14.59 7.21
CA THR A 132 21.03 13.85 8.37
C THR A 132 20.52 14.46 9.67
N ALA A 133 19.96 13.61 10.53
CA ALA A 133 19.57 13.94 11.90
C ALA A 133 20.76 14.06 12.87
N TYR A 134 21.99 13.89 12.39
CA TYR A 134 23.20 13.89 13.20
C TYR A 134 24.07 15.11 12.92
N THR A 135 24.70 15.65 13.95
CA THR A 135 25.90 16.48 13.79
C THR A 135 27.07 15.62 13.31
N SER A 136 28.19 16.22 12.91
CA SER A 136 29.39 15.47 12.51
C SER A 136 29.95 14.58 13.62
N ALA A 137 29.72 14.94 14.89
CA ALA A 137 30.09 14.15 16.06
C ALA A 137 29.06 13.07 16.43
N GLY A 138 27.95 12.95 15.67
CA GLY A 138 26.92 11.94 15.91
C GLY A 138 25.82 12.37 16.89
N HIS A 139 25.84 13.59 17.40
CA HIS A 139 24.77 14.06 18.30
C HIS A 139 23.48 14.32 17.53
N LEU A 140 22.34 14.01 18.16
CA LEU A 140 21.03 14.17 17.55
C LEU A 140 20.64 15.64 17.41
N LYS A 141 20.09 16.01 16.25
CA LYS A 141 19.56 17.34 15.98
C LYS A 141 18.11 17.44 16.49
N PRO A 142 17.78 18.41 17.37
CA PRO A 142 16.44 18.53 17.94
C PRO A 142 15.30 18.63 16.92
N ALA A 143 15.48 19.36 15.81
CA ALA A 143 14.45 19.51 14.78
C ALA A 143 14.06 18.17 14.13
N TRP A 144 15.03 17.29 13.89
CA TRP A 144 14.78 15.96 13.34
C TRP A 144 14.05 15.06 14.34
N LEU A 145 14.43 15.12 15.62
CA LEU A 145 13.74 14.36 16.68
C LEU A 145 12.32 14.86 16.91
N HIS A 146 12.08 16.16 16.79
CA HIS A 146 10.74 16.73 16.85
C HIS A 146 9.84 16.17 15.73
N ARG A 147 10.33 16.15 14.48
CA ARG A 147 9.60 15.55 13.35
C ARG A 147 9.37 14.05 13.54
N LEU A 148 10.38 13.31 14.00
CA LEU A 148 10.25 11.88 14.28
C LEU A 148 9.25 11.60 15.41
N ASP A 149 9.30 12.32 16.53
CA ASP A 149 8.35 12.17 17.65
C ASP A 149 6.91 12.30 17.17
N ARG A 150 6.62 13.34 16.39
CA ARG A 150 5.29 13.58 15.81
C ARG A 150 4.82 12.41 14.95
N VAL A 151 5.70 11.87 14.10
CA VAL A 151 5.40 10.71 13.26
C VAL A 151 5.18 9.45 14.10
N LEU A 152 6.04 9.17 15.08
CA LEU A 152 5.94 7.97 15.94
C LEU A 152 4.65 7.97 16.77
N ARG A 153 4.24 9.13 17.30
CA ARG A 153 2.97 9.29 18.04
C ARG A 153 1.76 9.16 17.13
N ALA A 154 1.77 9.81 15.97
CA ALA A 154 0.68 9.67 15.02
C ALA A 154 0.53 8.23 14.52
N ALA A 155 1.64 7.52 14.31
CA ALA A 155 1.64 6.09 13.98
C ALA A 155 1.04 5.24 15.10
N ASP A 156 1.38 5.53 16.36
CA ASP A 156 0.83 4.84 17.53
C ASP A 156 -0.69 4.95 17.61
N GLU A 157 -1.24 6.13 17.33
CA GLU A 157 -2.69 6.37 17.30
C GLU A 157 -3.41 5.52 16.25
N GLN A 158 -2.72 5.14 15.18
CA GLN A 158 -3.25 4.34 14.08
C GLN A 158 -2.93 2.84 14.17
N GLY A 159 -2.24 2.39 15.23
CA GLY A 159 -1.81 0.99 15.31
C GLY A 159 -0.68 0.62 14.35
N LEU A 160 0.12 1.60 13.92
CA LEU A 160 1.19 1.43 12.94
C LEU A 160 2.56 1.31 13.62
N VAL A 161 3.40 0.42 13.07
CA VAL A 161 4.80 0.24 13.45
C VAL A 161 5.70 1.07 12.53
N VAL A 162 6.70 1.73 13.09
CA VAL A 162 7.69 2.48 12.32
C VAL A 162 9.02 1.74 12.35
N ILE A 163 9.53 1.39 11.16
CA ILE A 163 10.89 0.89 10.98
C ILE A 163 11.79 2.12 10.84
N VAL A 164 12.54 2.45 11.89
CA VAL A 164 13.42 3.62 11.92
C VAL A 164 14.79 3.21 11.40
N GLY A 165 15.15 3.68 10.20
CA GLY A 165 16.47 3.51 9.60
C GLY A 165 17.45 4.56 10.09
N LEU A 166 18.61 4.13 10.61
CA LEU A 166 19.57 5.07 11.22
C LEU A 166 20.52 5.69 10.20
N PHE A 167 21.11 4.90 9.30
CA PHE A 167 22.12 5.39 8.35
C PHE A 167 21.82 5.03 6.90
N TYR A 168 22.36 5.85 6.01
CA TYR A 168 22.24 5.71 4.56
C TYR A 168 23.60 6.00 3.90
N PHE A 169 24.06 5.12 3.00
CA PHE A 169 25.39 5.21 2.37
C PHE A 169 25.66 6.50 1.59
N GLY A 170 24.61 7.21 1.17
CA GLY A 170 24.74 8.54 0.55
C GLY A 170 25.00 9.67 1.53
N GLN A 171 24.96 9.41 2.85
CA GLN A 171 24.96 10.41 3.91
C GLN A 171 25.83 10.03 5.12
N ASP A 172 26.39 8.82 5.21
CA ASP A 172 27.19 8.39 6.36
C ASP A 172 28.53 9.15 6.48
N HIS A 173 29.07 9.60 5.35
CA HIS A 173 30.25 10.49 5.28
C HIS A 173 30.07 11.83 6.02
N ARG A 174 28.84 12.20 6.41
CA ARG A 174 28.57 13.37 7.24
C ARG A 174 29.05 13.18 8.69
N LEU A 175 29.25 11.94 9.13
CA LEU A 175 29.80 11.58 10.44
C LEU A 175 31.33 11.53 10.36
N ALA A 176 32.00 12.15 11.33
CA ALA A 176 33.44 12.37 11.27
C ALA A 176 34.28 11.09 11.39
N ASN A 177 33.78 10.07 12.11
CA ASN A 177 34.48 8.82 12.39
C ASN A 177 33.54 7.77 13.01
N GLU A 178 34.08 6.58 13.28
CA GLU A 178 33.36 5.47 13.92
C GLU A 178 32.76 5.85 15.30
N ALA A 179 33.44 6.68 16.09
CA ALA A 179 32.90 7.12 17.39
C ALA A 179 31.65 7.99 17.22
N ALA A 180 31.56 8.79 16.15
CA ALA A 180 30.35 9.53 15.80
C ALA A 180 29.20 8.59 15.39
N VAL A 181 29.48 7.52 14.63
CA VAL A 181 28.47 6.49 14.32
C VAL A 181 27.93 5.85 15.60
N VAL A 182 28.81 5.46 16.51
CA VAL A 182 28.42 4.87 17.81
C VAL A 182 27.62 5.86 18.66
N THR A 183 28.03 7.13 18.70
CA THR A 183 27.32 8.21 19.41
C THR A 183 25.90 8.40 18.86
N ALA A 184 25.73 8.34 17.54
CA ALA A 184 24.43 8.42 16.90
C ALA A 184 23.53 7.22 17.27
N VAL A 185 24.05 5.99 17.20
CA VAL A 185 23.30 4.78 17.59
C VAL A 185 22.87 4.84 19.06
N ASP A 186 23.77 5.23 19.96
CA ASP A 186 23.47 5.38 21.38
C ASP A 186 22.41 6.44 21.62
N GLY A 187 22.58 7.62 21.01
CA GLY A 187 21.64 8.72 21.14
C GLY A 187 20.24 8.33 20.72
N VAL A 188 20.08 7.70 19.54
CA VAL A 188 18.76 7.27 19.05
C VAL A 188 18.16 6.22 19.98
N THR A 189 18.97 5.24 20.40
CA THR A 189 18.52 4.17 21.30
C THR A 189 18.01 4.73 22.62
N ASP A 190 18.79 5.62 23.26
CA ASP A 190 18.42 6.23 24.53
C ASP A 190 17.19 7.11 24.41
N TRP A 191 17.13 7.91 23.34
CA TRP A 191 15.99 8.79 23.09
C TRP A 191 14.69 7.99 22.91
N LEU A 192 14.74 6.89 22.16
CA LEU A 192 13.59 6.00 21.99
C LEU A 192 13.18 5.30 23.30
N VAL A 193 14.14 4.83 24.08
CA VAL A 193 13.88 4.18 25.37
C VAL A 193 13.28 5.17 26.37
N ALA A 194 13.90 6.34 26.52
CA ALA A 194 13.46 7.41 27.43
C ALA A 194 12.10 8.00 27.02
N GLY A 195 11.84 8.11 25.71
CA GLY A 195 10.56 8.53 25.18
C GLY A 195 9.44 7.50 25.35
N GLY A 196 9.78 6.26 25.72
CA GLY A 196 8.81 5.21 25.99
C GLY A 196 8.15 4.60 24.75
N TYR A 197 8.69 4.83 23.55
CA TYR A 197 8.11 4.29 22.31
C TYR A 197 8.06 2.76 22.33
N ARG A 198 6.96 2.19 21.82
CA ARG A 198 6.74 0.74 21.75
C ARG A 198 6.30 0.25 20.37
N ASN A 199 6.09 1.15 19.42
CA ASN A 199 5.71 0.87 18.04
C ASN A 199 6.89 1.00 17.06
N VAL A 200 8.11 0.68 17.49
CA VAL A 200 9.34 0.94 16.73
C VAL A 200 10.15 -0.34 16.51
N LEU A 201 10.61 -0.53 15.27
CA LEU A 201 11.69 -1.44 14.90
C LEU A 201 12.88 -0.61 14.40
N ILE A 202 14.11 -1.14 14.53
CA ILE A 202 15.33 -0.43 14.12
C ILE A 202 16.00 -1.15 12.95
N GLU A 203 16.27 -0.40 11.89
CA GLU A 203 17.23 -0.78 10.85
C GLU A 203 18.52 0.02 11.07
N ILE A 204 19.65 -0.65 11.35
CA ILE A 204 20.93 0.05 11.55
C ILE A 204 21.27 0.86 10.31
N ASN A 205 21.37 0.23 9.14
CA ASN A 205 21.64 0.96 7.92
C ASN A 205 21.09 0.25 6.68
N ASN A 206 20.60 1.07 5.76
CA ASN A 206 20.01 0.63 4.50
C ASN A 206 21.10 0.00 3.61
N GLU A 207 20.93 -1.26 3.20
CA GLU A 207 21.81 -1.98 2.28
C GLU A 207 23.28 -1.95 2.70
N ALA A 208 23.59 -2.56 3.85
CA ALA A 208 24.90 -2.49 4.50
C ALA A 208 26.09 -2.96 3.64
N ASP A 209 25.85 -3.74 2.58
CA ASP A 209 26.84 -4.18 1.59
C ASP A 209 27.04 -3.21 0.41
N LEU A 210 26.53 -1.99 0.53
CA LEU A 210 26.88 -0.87 -0.34
C LEU A 210 28.06 -0.06 0.20
N TYR A 211 28.25 1.11 -0.39
CA TYR A 211 29.44 1.94 -0.26
C TYR A 211 29.40 2.83 0.98
N TYR A 212 29.41 2.20 2.16
CA TYR A 212 29.60 2.91 3.42
C TYR A 212 31.07 3.33 3.59
N ASP A 213 31.31 4.49 4.19
CA ASP A 213 32.65 4.96 4.55
C ASP A 213 33.14 4.26 5.82
N HIS A 214 32.24 4.13 6.80
CA HIS A 214 32.57 3.59 8.12
C HIS A 214 32.52 2.06 8.12
N ALA A 215 33.63 1.41 8.49
CA ALA A 215 33.73 -0.05 8.51
C ALA A 215 32.69 -0.72 9.43
N ILE A 216 32.31 -0.06 10.53
CA ILE A 216 31.30 -0.54 11.48
C ILE A 216 29.89 -0.66 10.86
N LEU A 217 29.62 0.01 9.73
CA LEU A 217 28.34 -0.05 8.99
C LEU A 217 28.33 -1.12 7.90
N LYS A 218 29.42 -1.88 7.72
CA LYS A 218 29.57 -2.90 6.67
C LYS A 218 29.24 -4.30 7.18
N PRO A 219 28.96 -5.30 6.31
CA PRO A 219 28.45 -6.61 6.73
C PRO A 219 29.37 -7.35 7.70
N ALA A 220 30.68 -7.12 7.63
CA ALA A 220 31.66 -7.73 8.53
C ALA A 220 31.49 -7.29 10.00
N ARG A 221 30.98 -6.08 10.25
CA ARG A 221 30.97 -5.44 11.59
C ARG A 221 29.62 -4.88 12.04
N VAL A 222 28.64 -4.68 11.15
CA VAL A 222 27.32 -4.09 11.50
C VAL A 222 26.59 -4.81 12.63
N ARG A 223 26.85 -6.11 12.82
CA ARG A 223 26.35 -6.90 13.97
C ARG A 223 26.78 -6.35 15.33
N GLU A 224 27.90 -5.62 15.41
CA GLU A 224 28.34 -4.93 16.62
C GLU A 224 27.31 -3.86 17.05
N LEU A 225 26.77 -3.11 16.09
CA LEU A 225 25.74 -2.08 16.34
C LEU A 225 24.38 -2.70 16.67
N ILE A 226 24.01 -3.81 16.00
CA ILE A 226 22.81 -4.60 16.36
C ILE A 226 22.90 -5.05 17.82
N THR A 227 24.04 -5.63 18.22
CA THR A 227 24.28 -6.07 19.60
C THR A 227 24.20 -4.90 20.58
N ARG A 228 24.77 -3.75 20.20
CA ARG A 228 24.77 -2.53 21.02
C ARG A 228 23.34 -2.02 21.27
N VAL A 229 22.50 -1.91 20.24
CA VAL A 229 21.09 -1.49 20.40
C VAL A 229 20.33 -2.45 21.32
N ARG A 230 20.51 -3.77 21.14
CA ARG A 230 19.86 -4.79 21.97
C ARG A 230 20.26 -4.66 23.44
N GLN A 231 21.56 -4.53 23.72
CA GLN A 231 22.06 -4.40 25.09
C GLN A 231 21.61 -3.08 25.73
N ARG A 232 21.78 -1.97 25.02
CA ARG A 232 21.48 -0.63 25.54
C ARG A 232 19.98 -0.40 25.77
N SER A 233 19.12 -0.99 24.94
CA SER A 233 17.67 -0.95 25.13
C SER A 233 17.14 -2.01 26.12
N GLY A 234 17.99 -2.86 26.67
CA GLY A 234 17.55 -4.00 27.49
C GLY A 234 16.60 -4.95 26.73
N GLY A 235 16.80 -5.09 25.42
CA GLY A 235 15.96 -5.91 24.54
C GLY A 235 14.59 -5.32 24.17
N HIS A 236 14.29 -4.08 24.58
CA HIS A 236 13.04 -3.40 24.22
C HIS A 236 12.93 -3.10 22.73
N LEU A 237 14.01 -2.61 22.11
CA LEU A 237 14.04 -2.31 20.68
C LEU A 237 14.49 -3.56 19.91
N LYS A 238 13.70 -3.95 18.91
CA LYS A 238 14.07 -5.01 17.97
C LYS A 238 14.84 -4.40 16.81
N VAL A 239 15.96 -5.01 16.46
CA VAL A 239 16.91 -4.41 15.52
C VAL A 239 17.39 -5.40 14.46
N SER A 240 17.60 -4.88 13.26
CA SER A 240 18.17 -5.58 12.11
C SER A 240 18.97 -4.61 11.23
N THR A 241 19.40 -5.09 10.08
CA THR A 241 19.96 -4.28 8.98
C THR A 241 19.63 -4.96 7.66
N SER A 242 19.49 -4.20 6.59
CA SER A 242 19.25 -4.75 5.25
C SER A 242 20.55 -4.89 4.46
N LEU A 243 20.47 -5.65 3.36
CA LEU A 243 21.48 -5.78 2.30
C LEU A 243 20.82 -5.43 0.96
N LYS A 244 21.62 -5.12 -0.06
CA LYS A 244 21.13 -4.72 -1.38
C LYS A 244 20.19 -5.75 -2.00
N GLY A 245 19.33 -5.29 -2.90
CA GLY A 245 18.38 -6.10 -3.65
C GLY A 245 18.92 -7.45 -4.13
N GLY A 246 18.28 -8.55 -3.69
CA GLY A 246 18.65 -9.92 -4.06
C GLY A 246 19.70 -10.60 -3.16
N SER A 247 20.27 -9.90 -2.18
CA SER A 247 21.28 -10.48 -1.28
C SER A 247 20.66 -11.34 -0.18
N ILE A 248 21.36 -12.42 0.17
CA ILE A 248 21.03 -13.29 1.32
C ILE A 248 22.00 -12.99 2.46
N PRO A 249 21.51 -12.68 3.67
CA PRO A 249 22.38 -12.40 4.81
C PRO A 249 23.19 -13.64 5.22
N SER A 250 24.39 -13.41 5.75
CA SER A 250 25.22 -14.48 6.32
C SER A 250 24.59 -15.06 7.60
N SER A 251 24.97 -16.29 7.96
CA SER A 251 24.53 -16.94 9.20
C SER A 251 24.80 -16.09 10.46
N ASP A 252 25.92 -15.37 10.51
CA ASP A 252 26.26 -14.49 11.63
C ASP A 252 25.32 -13.30 11.72
N LEU A 253 24.97 -12.70 10.58
CA LEU A 253 24.03 -11.58 10.54
C LEU A 253 22.61 -12.05 10.89
N VAL A 254 22.18 -13.20 10.37
CA VAL A 254 20.91 -13.85 10.73
C VAL A 254 20.84 -14.10 12.24
N SER A 255 21.93 -14.57 12.84
CA SER A 255 21.99 -14.86 14.29
C SER A 255 21.90 -13.58 15.13
N ALA A 256 22.53 -12.49 14.68
CA ALA A 256 22.58 -11.22 15.40
C ALA A 256 21.23 -10.46 15.38
N SER A 257 20.53 -10.46 14.25
CA SER A 257 19.30 -9.68 14.06
C SER A 257 18.09 -10.24 14.81
N ASP A 258 17.18 -9.38 15.27
CA ASP A 258 15.90 -9.81 15.90
C ASP A 258 14.83 -10.20 14.87
N TYR A 259 14.93 -9.68 13.64
CA TYR A 259 14.13 -10.02 12.47
C TYR A 259 15.01 -9.91 11.21
N ILE A 260 14.64 -10.54 10.11
CA ILE A 260 15.45 -10.53 8.87
C ILE A 260 14.91 -9.48 7.91
N LEU A 261 15.77 -8.55 7.48
CA LEU A 261 15.48 -7.63 6.39
C LEU A 261 16.07 -8.16 5.08
N LEU A 262 15.27 -8.08 4.01
CA LEU A 262 15.67 -8.39 2.63
C LEU A 262 15.21 -7.28 1.70
N HIS A 263 15.92 -7.06 0.60
CA HIS A 263 15.48 -6.14 -0.45
C HIS A 263 15.13 -6.90 -1.73
N GLY A 264 14.00 -6.57 -2.33
CA GLY A 264 13.51 -7.20 -3.58
C GLY A 264 13.90 -6.46 -4.85
N ASN A 265 14.65 -5.35 -4.75
CA ASN A 265 14.92 -4.44 -5.85
C ASN A 265 15.49 -5.17 -7.08
N GLY A 266 14.84 -4.96 -8.22
CA GLY A 266 15.22 -5.56 -9.50
C GLY A 266 15.02 -7.08 -9.58
N ARG A 267 14.34 -7.72 -8.63
CA ARG A 267 14.07 -9.16 -8.62
C ARG A 267 12.72 -9.50 -9.24
N SER A 268 12.59 -10.76 -9.68
CA SER A 268 11.32 -11.36 -10.10
C SER A 268 10.58 -11.98 -8.90
N ALA A 269 9.29 -12.24 -9.06
CA ALA A 269 8.46 -12.93 -8.05
C ALA A 269 9.04 -14.30 -7.66
N SER A 270 9.55 -15.07 -8.63
CA SER A 270 10.23 -16.34 -8.38
C SER A 270 11.51 -16.18 -7.57
N THR A 271 12.28 -15.11 -7.83
CA THR A 271 13.49 -14.81 -7.07
C THR A 271 13.15 -14.40 -5.65
N VAL A 272 12.14 -13.55 -5.45
CA VAL A 272 11.64 -13.15 -4.11
C VAL A 272 11.24 -14.37 -3.29
N SER A 273 10.51 -15.33 -3.90
CA SER A 273 10.18 -16.60 -3.24
C SER A 273 11.42 -17.41 -2.87
N ALA A 274 12.39 -17.53 -3.79
CA ALA A 274 13.62 -18.28 -3.55
C ALA A 274 14.49 -17.65 -2.45
N MET A 275 14.51 -16.32 -2.33
CA MET A 275 15.24 -15.64 -1.27
C MET A 275 14.72 -16.03 0.12
N VAL A 276 13.40 -16.15 0.29
CA VAL A 276 12.79 -16.61 1.55
C VAL A 276 13.21 -18.05 1.86
N ASP A 277 13.19 -18.93 0.86
CA ASP A 277 13.60 -20.32 1.01
C ASP A 277 15.09 -20.44 1.37
N GLN A 278 15.95 -19.63 0.74
CA GLN A 278 17.39 -19.59 1.01
C GLN A 278 17.70 -19.15 2.44
N VAL A 279 17.03 -18.11 2.95
CA VAL A 279 17.18 -17.70 4.36
C VAL A 279 16.75 -18.82 5.30
N ARG A 280 15.61 -19.48 5.03
CA ARG A 280 15.09 -20.58 5.84
C ARG A 280 15.97 -21.83 5.83
N ALA A 281 16.78 -22.02 4.78
CA ALA A 281 17.73 -23.10 4.66
C ALA A 281 19.00 -22.90 5.51
N LEU A 282 19.28 -21.68 5.97
CA LEU A 282 20.44 -21.42 6.82
C LEU A 282 20.26 -22.08 8.19
N SER A 283 21.28 -22.82 8.64
CA SER A 283 21.28 -23.45 9.98
C SER A 283 21.06 -22.43 11.10
N ALA A 284 21.62 -21.23 10.96
CA ALA A 284 21.39 -20.11 11.89
C ALA A 284 19.92 -19.68 11.97
N TYR A 285 19.19 -19.71 10.85
CA TYR A 285 17.76 -19.42 10.85
C TYR A 285 16.97 -20.58 11.49
N GLN A 286 17.29 -21.81 11.12
CA GLN A 286 16.62 -23.01 11.67
C GLN A 286 16.78 -23.11 13.19
N ALA A 287 17.94 -22.68 13.72
CA ALA A 287 18.19 -22.66 15.16
C ALA A 287 17.33 -21.63 15.92
N ASN A 288 16.95 -20.52 15.27
CA ASN A 288 16.09 -19.48 15.87
C ASN A 288 15.26 -18.77 14.79
N PRO A 289 14.14 -19.39 14.34
CA PRO A 289 13.31 -18.82 13.28
C PRO A 289 12.69 -17.49 13.70
N LYS A 290 12.77 -16.51 12.81
CA LYS A 290 12.28 -15.14 13.05
C LYS A 290 11.58 -14.57 11.81
N PRO A 291 10.81 -13.48 11.94
CA PRO A 291 10.09 -12.91 10.80
C PRO A 291 11.04 -12.47 9.71
N ILE A 292 10.65 -12.68 8.45
CA ILE A 292 11.34 -12.19 7.26
C ILE A 292 10.51 -11.04 6.70
N VAL A 293 11.17 -9.91 6.45
CA VAL A 293 10.55 -8.67 6.01
C VAL A 293 11.33 -8.14 4.82
N PHE A 294 10.66 -8.06 3.67
CA PHE A 294 11.10 -7.14 2.64
C PHE A 294 10.65 -5.74 3.05
N ASN A 295 11.58 -4.85 3.41
CA ASN A 295 11.27 -3.45 3.75
C ASN A 295 11.46 -2.51 2.54
N GLU A 296 11.98 -3.04 1.44
CA GLU A 296 12.16 -2.33 0.17
C GLU A 296 12.13 -3.34 -1.00
N ASP A 297 11.40 -3.03 -2.07
CA ASP A 297 11.43 -3.82 -3.30
C ASP A 297 11.16 -2.96 -4.55
N SER A 298 9.88 -2.71 -4.84
CA SER A 298 9.42 -2.06 -6.06
C SER A 298 7.91 -1.80 -6.02
N THR A 299 7.33 -1.38 -7.15
CA THR A 299 5.88 -1.30 -7.36
C THR A 299 5.26 -2.61 -7.89
N LYS A 300 6.05 -3.69 -8.02
CA LYS A 300 5.62 -4.94 -8.65
C LYS A 300 4.77 -5.79 -7.69
N LEU A 301 3.45 -5.77 -7.87
CA LEU A 301 2.53 -6.55 -7.04
C LEU A 301 2.74 -8.08 -7.13
N ALA A 302 3.34 -8.59 -8.21
CA ALA A 302 3.71 -10.00 -8.29
C ALA A 302 4.78 -10.39 -7.25
N ASN A 303 5.68 -9.47 -6.88
CA ASN A 303 6.65 -9.71 -5.82
C ASN A 303 5.99 -9.67 -4.43
N PHE A 304 5.02 -8.77 -4.24
CA PHE A 304 4.16 -8.79 -3.05
C PHE A 304 3.50 -10.17 -2.89
N ASP A 305 2.85 -10.67 -3.94
CA ASP A 305 2.12 -11.95 -3.89
C ASP A 305 3.06 -13.11 -3.55
N ALA A 306 4.25 -13.13 -4.16
CA ALA A 306 5.28 -14.12 -3.89
C ALA A 306 5.79 -14.10 -2.44
N ALA A 307 6.04 -12.93 -1.87
CA ALA A 307 6.49 -12.80 -0.49
C ALA A 307 5.39 -13.24 0.50
N VAL A 308 4.16 -12.75 0.31
CA VAL A 308 3.03 -13.10 1.18
C VAL A 308 2.72 -14.60 1.11
N ALA A 309 2.73 -15.21 -0.08
CA ALA A 309 2.54 -16.65 -0.23
C ALA A 309 3.61 -17.49 0.51
N LYS A 310 4.80 -16.92 0.75
CA LYS A 310 5.87 -17.54 1.54
C LYS A 310 5.78 -17.24 3.03
N GLY A 311 4.81 -16.45 3.47
CA GLY A 311 4.71 -16.03 4.87
C GLY A 311 5.71 -14.92 5.24
N ALA A 312 6.19 -14.15 4.27
CA ALA A 312 7.12 -13.05 4.48
C ALA A 312 6.42 -11.71 4.28
N SER A 313 6.78 -10.73 5.11
CA SER A 313 6.26 -9.36 4.96
C SER A 313 6.85 -8.72 3.71
N TRP A 314 6.11 -7.84 3.05
CA TRP A 314 6.57 -7.14 1.85
C TRP A 314 6.41 -5.63 1.93
N GLY A 315 7.38 -4.93 1.34
CA GLY A 315 7.60 -3.50 1.47
C GLY A 315 7.54 -2.81 0.12
N TYR A 316 6.56 -1.91 -0.04
CA TYR A 316 6.41 -1.12 -1.25
C TYR A 316 7.49 -0.05 -1.36
N TYR A 317 8.15 0.01 -2.50
CA TYR A 317 9.10 1.08 -2.83
C TYR A 317 8.69 1.71 -4.16
N ASP A 318 8.41 3.01 -4.11
CA ASP A 318 8.05 3.79 -5.27
C ASP A 318 8.84 5.10 -5.30
N GLN A 319 9.88 5.13 -6.15
CA GLN A 319 10.66 6.32 -6.41
C GLN A 319 9.77 7.46 -6.95
N GLY A 320 8.75 7.11 -7.74
CA GLY A 320 8.03 8.06 -8.57
C GLY A 320 8.89 8.63 -9.69
N THR A 321 8.46 9.78 -10.21
CA THR A 321 9.12 10.50 -11.32
C THR A 321 9.57 11.90 -10.93
N ASN A 322 9.74 12.13 -9.62
CA ASN A 322 10.17 13.41 -9.05
C ASN A 322 9.31 14.61 -9.48
N ASN A 323 7.98 14.47 -9.38
CA ASN A 323 7.01 15.44 -9.90
C ASN A 323 5.92 15.83 -8.88
N TYR A 324 6.18 15.69 -7.58
CA TYR A 324 5.23 15.78 -6.45
C TYR A 324 4.10 14.74 -6.48
N HIS A 325 3.60 14.36 -7.65
CA HIS A 325 2.45 13.49 -7.82
C HIS A 325 2.77 12.00 -7.61
N ALA A 326 3.84 11.48 -8.21
CA ALA A 326 4.19 10.06 -8.19
C ALA A 326 5.19 9.73 -7.08
N GLY A 327 5.15 8.49 -6.57
CA GLY A 327 6.12 8.03 -5.58
C GLY A 327 5.74 8.31 -4.12
N PHE A 328 6.42 7.58 -3.23
CA PHE A 328 6.53 7.88 -1.80
C PHE A 328 7.96 8.25 -1.37
N GLN A 329 8.88 8.38 -2.34
CA GLN A 329 10.31 8.52 -2.06
C GLN A 329 10.91 9.89 -2.43
N SER A 330 10.39 10.60 -3.44
CA SER A 330 11.04 11.81 -3.97
C SER A 330 10.39 13.09 -3.41
N PRO A 331 11.07 13.90 -2.58
CA PRO A 331 10.50 15.13 -2.03
C PRO A 331 10.32 16.25 -3.08
N PRO A 332 9.29 17.11 -2.99
CA PRO A 332 8.18 16.99 -2.06
C PRO A 332 7.31 15.80 -2.45
N VAL A 333 6.79 15.07 -1.45
CA VAL A 333 5.99 13.87 -1.67
C VAL A 333 4.51 14.20 -1.49
N ASN A 334 3.67 13.86 -2.46
CA ASN A 334 2.23 13.77 -2.21
C ASN A 334 1.93 12.46 -1.46
N TRP A 335 1.67 12.56 -0.17
CA TRP A 335 1.41 11.42 0.70
C TRP A 335 0.03 10.78 0.49
N THR A 336 -0.86 11.34 -0.33
CA THR A 336 -2.16 10.71 -0.58
C THR A 336 -2.03 9.47 -1.49
N ILE A 337 -3.04 8.60 -1.47
CA ILE A 337 -3.17 7.47 -2.39
C ILE A 337 -3.75 7.99 -3.71
N ASN A 338 -2.90 8.60 -4.56
CA ASN A 338 -3.33 9.39 -5.71
C ASN A 338 -2.96 8.82 -7.09
N THR A 339 -2.12 7.79 -7.14
CA THR A 339 -1.66 7.18 -8.41
C THR A 339 -2.17 5.75 -8.56
N ALA A 340 -2.18 5.24 -9.80
CA ALA A 340 -2.51 3.84 -10.07
C ALA A 340 -1.61 2.86 -9.27
N ASP A 341 -0.30 3.11 -9.17
CA ASP A 341 0.62 2.22 -8.45
C ASP A 341 0.33 2.20 -6.94
N LYS A 342 0.22 3.38 -6.30
CA LYS A 342 -0.23 3.49 -4.89
C LYS A 342 -1.57 2.82 -4.65
N THR A 343 -2.57 3.09 -5.49
CA THR A 343 -3.91 2.48 -5.38
C THR A 343 -3.83 0.96 -5.51
N GLY A 344 -3.06 0.45 -6.47
CA GLY A 344 -2.82 -0.98 -6.66
C GLY A 344 -2.20 -1.63 -5.43
N PHE A 345 -1.15 -1.01 -4.87
CA PHE A 345 -0.50 -1.49 -3.64
C PHE A 345 -1.49 -1.53 -2.47
N PHE A 346 -2.17 -0.43 -2.15
CA PHE A 346 -3.07 -0.40 -0.99
C PHE A 346 -4.30 -1.29 -1.17
N ASN A 347 -4.80 -1.47 -2.38
CA ASN A 347 -5.85 -2.45 -2.65
C ASN A 347 -5.35 -3.88 -2.44
N ARG A 348 -4.10 -4.18 -2.80
CA ARG A 348 -3.49 -5.49 -2.57
C ARG A 348 -3.23 -5.77 -1.09
N VAL A 349 -2.76 -4.77 -0.34
CA VAL A 349 -2.65 -4.85 1.14
C VAL A 349 -4.02 -5.13 1.75
N GLN A 350 -5.06 -4.40 1.33
CA GLN A 350 -6.42 -4.62 1.81
C GLN A 350 -6.87 -6.05 1.52
N GLN A 351 -6.68 -6.55 0.30
CA GLN A 351 -7.02 -7.93 -0.07
C GLN A 351 -6.31 -8.98 0.80
N ALA A 352 -5.01 -8.82 1.08
CA ALA A 352 -4.24 -9.77 1.87
C ALA A 352 -4.58 -9.73 3.37
N THR A 353 -5.15 -8.62 3.85
CA THR A 353 -5.42 -8.35 5.27
C THR A 353 -6.91 -8.42 5.62
N LEU A 354 -7.76 -8.74 4.65
CA LEU A 354 -9.10 -9.22 4.91
C LEU A 354 -9.01 -10.69 5.29
N SER A 355 -9.62 -11.07 6.41
CA SER A 355 -9.79 -12.47 6.75
C SER A 355 -10.43 -13.18 5.55
N ALA A 356 -9.94 -14.38 5.24
CA ALA A 356 -10.74 -15.27 4.42
C ALA A 356 -12.13 -15.31 5.07
N PRO A 357 -13.25 -15.30 4.32
CA PRO A 357 -14.55 -15.56 4.92
C PRO A 357 -14.35 -16.79 5.79
N THR A 358 -14.57 -16.66 7.10
CA THR A 358 -14.63 -17.82 7.98
C THR A 358 -15.64 -18.73 7.32
N GLU A 359 -15.18 -19.87 6.81
CA GLU A 359 -16.04 -20.86 6.19
C GLU A 359 -17.17 -21.09 7.19
N PRO A 360 -18.43 -20.72 6.86
CA PRO A 360 -19.53 -21.09 7.72
C PRO A 360 -19.50 -22.62 7.84
N PRO A 361 -20.00 -23.20 8.94
CA PRO A 361 -20.21 -24.64 8.98
C PRO A 361 -20.89 -25.06 7.66
N PRO A 362 -20.45 -26.16 7.04
CA PRO A 362 -21.03 -26.60 5.78
C PRO A 362 -22.52 -26.82 6.06
N ASP A 363 -23.37 -25.93 5.50
CA ASP A 363 -24.81 -26.09 5.26
C ASP A 363 -25.69 -24.83 5.43
N GLU A 364 -25.17 -23.61 5.65
CA GLU A 364 -26.03 -22.40 5.54
C GLU A 364 -25.46 -21.27 4.64
N PRO A 365 -26.18 -20.84 3.58
CA PRO A 365 -25.73 -19.75 2.71
C PRO A 365 -25.92 -18.39 3.40
N SER A 366 -24.81 -17.69 3.67
CA SER A 366 -24.86 -16.27 4.07
C SER A 366 -25.04 -15.37 2.83
N PRO A 367 -25.97 -14.40 2.85
CA PRO A 367 -26.27 -13.57 1.68
C PRO A 367 -25.16 -12.54 1.43
N THR A 368 -24.64 -12.49 0.19
CA THR A 368 -23.75 -11.41 -0.25
C THR A 368 -24.56 -10.23 -0.78
N ASN A 369 -24.08 -9.01 -0.52
CA ASN A 369 -24.66 -7.75 -0.99
C ASN A 369 -24.46 -7.49 -2.51
N GLN A 370 -23.94 -8.47 -3.27
CA GLN A 370 -23.76 -8.32 -4.71
C GLN A 370 -25.00 -8.84 -5.46
N VAL A 371 -25.52 -8.04 -6.39
CA VAL A 371 -26.79 -8.31 -7.07
C VAL A 371 -26.67 -7.90 -8.54
N VAL A 372 -27.31 -8.66 -9.44
CA VAL A 372 -27.61 -8.15 -10.78
C VAL A 372 -28.86 -7.28 -10.66
N SER A 373 -28.71 -5.97 -10.81
CA SER A 373 -29.80 -5.00 -10.60
C SER A 373 -30.74 -4.89 -11.80
N SER A 374 -30.21 -5.08 -13.01
CA SER A 374 -30.98 -5.00 -14.26
C SER A 374 -30.23 -5.59 -15.45
N PHE A 375 -30.94 -5.78 -16.56
CA PHE A 375 -30.35 -6.06 -17.88
C PHE A 375 -30.53 -4.86 -18.80
N THR A 376 -29.59 -4.66 -19.72
CA THR A 376 -29.69 -3.66 -20.80
C THR A 376 -29.54 -4.35 -22.15
N LEU A 377 -30.45 -4.12 -23.09
CA LEU A 377 -30.26 -4.57 -24.48
C LEU A 377 -29.30 -3.61 -25.19
N ILE A 378 -28.28 -4.17 -25.81
CA ILE A 378 -27.20 -3.43 -26.47
C ILE A 378 -27.28 -3.65 -27.98
N ASN A 379 -27.12 -2.56 -28.74
CA ASN A 379 -26.79 -2.62 -30.16
C ASN A 379 -25.29 -2.94 -30.26
N ALA A 380 -24.94 -4.15 -30.70
CA ALA A 380 -23.55 -4.59 -30.76
C ALA A 380 -22.73 -3.86 -31.84
N ASP A 381 -23.37 -3.28 -32.86
CA ASP A 381 -22.69 -2.49 -33.89
C ASP A 381 -22.18 -1.15 -33.34
N THR A 382 -22.91 -0.55 -32.39
CA THR A 382 -22.60 0.79 -31.85
C THR A 382 -22.12 0.77 -30.40
N GLY A 383 -22.30 -0.34 -29.69
CA GLY A 383 -22.05 -0.47 -28.26
C GLY A 383 -23.02 0.31 -27.37
N GLN A 384 -24.10 0.88 -27.93
CA GLN A 384 -25.05 1.71 -27.20
C GLN A 384 -26.28 0.92 -26.74
N PRO A 385 -26.90 1.31 -25.60
CA PRO A 385 -28.21 0.79 -25.20
C PRO A 385 -29.27 1.05 -26.27
N ILE A 386 -30.13 0.06 -26.49
CA ILE A 386 -31.30 0.23 -27.36
C ILE A 386 -32.41 0.94 -26.57
N PRO A 387 -32.94 2.09 -27.06
CA PRO A 387 -34.00 2.82 -26.38
C PRO A 387 -35.20 1.94 -26.05
N GLY A 388 -35.75 2.08 -24.83
CA GLY A 388 -36.86 1.27 -24.33
C GLY A 388 -36.45 -0.07 -23.70
N PHE A 389 -35.17 -0.43 -23.75
CA PHE A 389 -34.62 -1.67 -23.20
C PHE A 389 -33.42 -1.43 -22.27
N ASP A 390 -33.37 -0.26 -21.62
CA ASP A 390 -32.40 0.07 -20.57
C ASP A 390 -33.12 0.69 -19.35
N PRO A 391 -33.54 -0.12 -18.35
CA PRO A 391 -33.40 -1.57 -18.28
C PRO A 391 -34.42 -2.33 -19.15
N MET A 392 -34.12 -3.57 -19.51
CA MET A 392 -35.05 -4.50 -20.15
C MET A 392 -36.17 -4.91 -19.17
N PRO A 393 -37.46 -4.73 -19.51
CA PRO A 393 -38.55 -5.20 -18.67
C PRO A 393 -38.69 -6.73 -18.73
N ASN A 394 -39.16 -7.35 -17.64
CA ASN A 394 -39.56 -8.75 -17.68
C ASN A 394 -40.80 -8.91 -18.59
N GLY A 395 -40.75 -9.88 -19.50
CA GLY A 395 -41.76 -10.05 -20.56
C GLY A 395 -41.53 -9.17 -21.79
N ALA A 396 -40.35 -8.54 -21.93
CA ALA A 396 -39.98 -7.77 -23.11
C ALA A 396 -40.23 -8.54 -24.42
N VAL A 397 -40.72 -7.84 -25.45
CA VAL A 397 -40.84 -8.37 -26.81
C VAL A 397 -39.81 -7.66 -27.69
N LEU A 398 -38.85 -8.43 -28.20
CA LEU A 398 -37.83 -7.97 -29.14
C LEU A 398 -38.33 -8.21 -30.56
N ALA A 399 -39.03 -7.22 -31.11
CA ALA A 399 -39.48 -7.23 -32.51
C ALA A 399 -38.30 -6.89 -33.43
N LEU A 400 -37.67 -7.90 -34.04
CA LEU A 400 -36.40 -7.75 -34.76
C LEU A 400 -36.46 -6.78 -35.95
N ASN A 401 -37.65 -6.55 -36.50
CA ASN A 401 -37.91 -5.59 -37.58
C ASN A 401 -38.15 -4.15 -37.10
N GLU A 402 -38.32 -3.94 -35.80
CA GLU A 402 -38.50 -2.62 -35.18
C GLU A 402 -37.24 -2.17 -34.42
N LEU A 403 -36.29 -3.07 -34.19
CA LEU A 403 -35.00 -2.76 -33.59
C LEU A 403 -34.05 -2.09 -34.60
N PRO A 404 -33.16 -1.19 -34.14
CA PRO A 404 -32.18 -0.52 -35.00
C PRO A 404 -31.10 -1.46 -35.56
N THR A 405 -31.01 -2.69 -35.05
CA THR A 405 -30.09 -3.73 -35.53
C THR A 405 -30.62 -5.12 -35.18
N ARG A 406 -30.08 -6.13 -35.87
CA ARG A 406 -30.20 -7.55 -35.53
C ARG A 406 -28.95 -8.11 -34.82
N ASN A 407 -27.90 -7.29 -34.72
CA ASN A 407 -26.68 -7.59 -34.00
C ASN A 407 -26.84 -7.10 -32.55
N LEU A 408 -27.43 -7.94 -31.70
CA LEU A 408 -27.77 -7.59 -30.33
C LEU A 408 -26.72 -8.11 -29.34
N ASN A 409 -26.75 -7.62 -28.12
CA ASN A 409 -26.13 -8.25 -26.95
C ASN A 409 -26.95 -7.84 -25.71
N ILE A 410 -26.76 -8.51 -24.57
CA ILE A 410 -27.43 -8.13 -23.31
C ILE A 410 -26.36 -7.93 -22.25
N ARG A 411 -26.29 -6.73 -21.67
CA ARG A 411 -25.40 -6.42 -20.55
C ARG A 411 -26.10 -6.68 -19.22
N ALA A 412 -25.43 -7.34 -18.28
CA ALA A 412 -25.87 -7.40 -16.88
C ALA A 412 -25.29 -6.20 -16.11
N ASN A 413 -26.16 -5.43 -15.47
CA ASN A 413 -25.76 -4.34 -14.58
C ASN A 413 -25.73 -4.87 -13.15
N THR A 414 -24.63 -4.67 -12.43
CA THR A 414 -24.43 -5.19 -11.08
C THR A 414 -24.36 -4.06 -10.05
N SER A 415 -24.70 -4.39 -8.81
CA SER A 415 -24.40 -3.57 -7.63
C SER A 415 -23.66 -4.44 -6.62
N PRO A 416 -22.41 -4.14 -6.25
CA PRO A 416 -21.58 -3.06 -6.77
C PRO A 416 -21.32 -3.19 -8.29
N ALA A 417 -20.97 -2.08 -8.95
CA ALA A 417 -20.80 -2.01 -10.41
C ALA A 417 -19.70 -2.95 -10.96
N ILE A 418 -18.75 -3.34 -10.12
CA ILE A 418 -17.70 -4.31 -10.42
C ILE A 418 -17.83 -5.47 -9.43
N VAL A 419 -17.99 -6.68 -9.97
CA VAL A 419 -17.99 -7.97 -9.27
C VAL A 419 -16.88 -8.87 -9.83
N GLY A 420 -16.60 -10.00 -9.19
CA GLY A 420 -15.53 -10.92 -9.62
C GLY A 420 -15.82 -11.62 -10.95
N SER A 421 -17.08 -12.01 -11.18
CA SER A 421 -17.58 -12.44 -12.49
C SER A 421 -19.11 -12.43 -12.54
N VAL A 422 -19.68 -12.57 -13.73
CA VAL A 422 -21.11 -12.82 -13.93
C VAL A 422 -21.28 -14.09 -14.78
N VAL A 423 -22.07 -15.04 -14.29
CA VAL A 423 -22.45 -16.24 -15.02
C VAL A 423 -23.84 -16.04 -15.59
N PHE A 424 -23.94 -16.04 -16.92
CA PHE A 424 -25.19 -16.00 -17.66
C PHE A 424 -25.69 -17.41 -17.93
N GLY A 425 -26.98 -17.65 -17.65
CA GLY A 425 -27.74 -18.80 -18.11
C GLY A 425 -28.81 -18.34 -19.11
N LEU A 426 -28.96 -19.11 -20.19
CA LEU A 426 -29.92 -18.84 -21.25
C LEU A 426 -30.73 -20.11 -21.56
N ASN A 427 -32.05 -20.04 -21.35
CA ASN A 427 -32.98 -21.14 -21.50
C ASN A 427 -32.55 -22.35 -20.65
N THR A 428 -32.31 -23.50 -21.29
CA THR A 428 -31.88 -24.74 -20.64
C THR A 428 -30.37 -24.81 -20.40
N LYS A 429 -29.59 -23.80 -20.82
CA LYS A 429 -28.14 -23.74 -20.61
C LYS A 429 -27.85 -22.89 -19.37
N PRO A 430 -27.61 -23.49 -18.19
CA PRO A 430 -27.38 -22.75 -16.95
C PRO A 430 -26.08 -21.94 -16.94
N THR A 431 -25.11 -22.34 -17.76
CA THR A 431 -23.84 -21.64 -18.00
C THR A 431 -23.68 -21.44 -19.50
N TYR A 432 -24.30 -20.39 -20.02
CA TYR A 432 -24.21 -19.97 -21.41
C TYR A 432 -22.93 -19.15 -21.66
N GLN A 433 -22.57 -18.24 -20.74
CA GLN A 433 -21.39 -17.39 -20.82
C GLN A 433 -20.90 -17.03 -19.41
N VAL A 434 -19.58 -16.87 -19.25
CA VAL A 434 -18.95 -16.42 -18.00
C VAL A 434 -18.08 -15.21 -18.29
N GLU A 435 -18.45 -14.08 -17.69
CA GLU A 435 -17.81 -12.78 -17.92
C GLU A 435 -17.00 -12.38 -16.70
N ASN A 436 -15.71 -12.12 -16.88
CA ASN A 436 -14.76 -11.84 -15.79
C ASN A 436 -14.45 -10.35 -15.62
N VAL A 437 -14.79 -9.53 -16.61
CA VAL A 437 -14.43 -8.11 -16.68
C VAL A 437 -15.68 -7.35 -17.09
N ALA A 438 -15.93 -6.19 -16.46
CA ALA A 438 -17.04 -5.33 -16.86
C ALA A 438 -16.68 -4.59 -18.17
N PRO A 439 -17.63 -4.37 -19.09
CA PRO A 439 -19.07 -4.70 -18.99
C PRO A 439 -19.36 -6.19 -19.14
N TYR A 440 -20.25 -6.76 -18.32
CA TYR A 440 -20.58 -8.18 -18.38
C TYR A 440 -21.63 -8.45 -19.47
N ALA A 441 -21.25 -9.11 -20.57
CA ALA A 441 -22.09 -9.29 -21.76
C ALA A 441 -22.52 -10.76 -21.98
N LEU A 442 -23.80 -10.99 -22.30
CA LEU A 442 -24.37 -12.33 -22.54
C LEU A 442 -23.64 -13.10 -23.65
N ALA A 443 -23.21 -12.42 -24.71
CA ALA A 443 -22.45 -13.02 -25.81
C ALA A 443 -20.95 -12.72 -25.76
N GLY A 444 -20.48 -12.11 -24.66
CA GLY A 444 -19.11 -11.63 -24.49
C GLY A 444 -18.83 -10.31 -25.19
N ASP A 445 -17.63 -9.80 -24.93
CA ASP A 445 -17.04 -8.63 -25.57
C ASP A 445 -15.53 -8.84 -25.80
N SER A 446 -14.94 -7.95 -26.61
CA SER A 446 -13.49 -7.83 -26.77
C SER A 446 -13.10 -6.37 -26.52
N GLY A 447 -12.76 -6.07 -25.27
CA GLY A 447 -12.35 -4.73 -24.85
C GLY A 447 -13.56 -3.79 -24.72
N SER A 448 -13.77 -2.91 -25.68
CA SER A 448 -14.94 -2.01 -25.70
C SER A 448 -16.00 -2.41 -26.74
N THR A 449 -15.81 -3.55 -27.41
CA THR A 449 -16.64 -3.99 -28.53
C THR A 449 -17.43 -5.24 -28.13
N TYR A 450 -18.76 -5.12 -28.11
CA TYR A 450 -19.67 -6.25 -27.84
C TYR A 450 -19.66 -7.25 -29.00
N VAL A 451 -19.65 -8.55 -28.69
CA VAL A 451 -19.83 -9.59 -29.71
C VAL A 451 -21.30 -9.64 -30.11
N ALA A 452 -21.57 -9.69 -31.41
CA ALA A 452 -22.94 -9.74 -31.93
C ALA A 452 -23.62 -11.08 -31.64
N TRP A 453 -24.84 -11.01 -31.14
CA TRP A 453 -25.75 -12.12 -30.93
C TRP A 453 -27.07 -11.84 -31.66
N THR A 454 -27.41 -12.73 -32.58
CA THR A 454 -28.66 -12.65 -33.36
C THR A 454 -29.58 -13.78 -32.92
N PRO A 455 -30.45 -13.55 -31.92
CA PRO A 455 -31.30 -14.60 -31.40
C PRO A 455 -32.35 -15.04 -32.43
N PRO A 456 -32.58 -16.35 -32.60
CA PRO A 456 -33.77 -16.86 -33.29
C PRO A 456 -35.07 -16.37 -32.64
N THR A 457 -36.17 -16.35 -33.41
CA THR A 457 -37.49 -16.09 -32.84
C THR A 457 -37.87 -17.18 -31.82
N GLY A 458 -38.58 -16.79 -30.77
CA GLY A 458 -38.95 -17.69 -29.68
C GLY A 458 -39.04 -17.01 -28.33
N SER A 459 -39.30 -17.81 -27.30
CA SER A 459 -39.30 -17.36 -25.90
C SER A 459 -37.99 -17.69 -25.22
N TYR A 460 -37.51 -16.78 -24.40
CA TYR A 460 -36.24 -16.88 -23.70
C TYR A 460 -36.39 -16.68 -22.20
N THR A 461 -35.62 -17.43 -21.44
CA THR A 461 -35.36 -17.18 -20.01
C THR A 461 -33.89 -16.84 -19.84
N LEU A 462 -33.61 -15.64 -19.34
CA LEU A 462 -32.26 -15.17 -19.07
C LEU A 462 -32.07 -15.03 -17.57
N LYS A 463 -31.04 -15.66 -17.04
CA LYS A 463 -30.60 -15.51 -15.66
C LYS A 463 -29.15 -15.06 -15.64
N ALA A 464 -28.81 -14.07 -14.83
CA ALA A 464 -27.42 -13.72 -14.56
C ALA A 464 -27.17 -13.76 -13.06
N THR A 465 -26.08 -14.42 -12.68
CA THR A 465 -25.67 -14.57 -11.27
C THR A 465 -24.31 -13.92 -11.10
N PRO A 466 -24.16 -12.91 -10.22
CA PRO A 466 -22.87 -12.30 -9.93
C PRO A 466 -22.09 -13.19 -8.95
N TYR A 467 -20.78 -13.27 -9.12
CA TYR A 467 -19.87 -14.05 -8.29
C TYR A 467 -18.73 -13.18 -7.77
N SER A 468 -18.27 -13.46 -6.54
CA SER A 468 -17.27 -12.63 -5.88
C SER A 468 -15.85 -12.84 -6.42
N SER A 469 -15.62 -13.90 -7.19
CA SER A 469 -14.34 -14.19 -7.85
C SER A 469 -14.55 -14.48 -9.34
N SER A 470 -13.44 -14.57 -10.08
CA SER A 470 -13.48 -14.89 -11.52
C SER A 470 -14.00 -16.31 -11.78
N SER A 471 -14.40 -16.55 -13.04
CA SER A 471 -14.81 -17.83 -13.60
C SER A 471 -16.00 -18.48 -12.89
N GLY A 472 -16.95 -17.68 -12.39
CA GLY A 472 -18.07 -18.16 -11.58
C GLY A 472 -17.64 -18.70 -10.21
N GLY A 473 -16.43 -18.37 -9.76
CA GLY A 473 -15.88 -18.79 -8.48
C GLY A 473 -16.25 -17.84 -7.32
N GLY A 474 -15.97 -18.28 -6.10
CA GLY A 474 -16.32 -17.52 -4.90
C GLY A 474 -17.82 -17.61 -4.59
N THR A 475 -18.34 -16.61 -3.90
CA THR A 475 -19.75 -16.61 -3.43
C THR A 475 -20.67 -16.07 -4.51
N ALA A 476 -21.77 -16.78 -4.77
CA ALA A 476 -22.85 -16.29 -5.62
C ALA A 476 -23.63 -15.18 -4.90
N GLY A 477 -23.92 -14.10 -5.61
CA GLY A 477 -24.84 -13.06 -5.16
C GLY A 477 -26.26 -13.28 -5.64
N SER A 478 -27.11 -12.29 -5.40
CA SER A 478 -28.52 -12.31 -5.81
C SER A 478 -28.62 -12.26 -7.34
N PRO A 479 -29.09 -13.35 -8.00
CA PRO A 479 -29.25 -13.34 -9.43
C PRO A 479 -30.48 -12.53 -9.83
N LEU A 480 -30.49 -12.03 -11.07
CA LEU A 480 -31.70 -11.55 -11.72
C LEU A 480 -32.09 -12.54 -12.81
N GLN A 481 -33.38 -12.86 -12.86
CA GLN A 481 -33.96 -13.65 -13.94
C GLN A 481 -35.11 -12.88 -14.57
N ILE A 482 -35.09 -12.80 -15.90
CA ILE A 482 -36.21 -12.27 -16.69
C ILE A 482 -36.58 -13.28 -17.78
N THR A 483 -37.79 -13.14 -18.29
CA THR A 483 -38.25 -13.75 -19.52
C THR A 483 -38.41 -12.66 -20.58
N PHE A 484 -38.21 -13.01 -21.85
CA PHE A 484 -38.50 -12.14 -22.99
C PHE A 484 -38.80 -13.00 -24.21
N SER A 485 -39.39 -12.42 -25.25
CA SER A 485 -39.60 -13.09 -26.53
C SER A 485 -38.93 -12.33 -27.66
N VAL A 486 -38.54 -13.07 -28.70
CA VAL A 486 -38.01 -12.54 -29.95
C VAL A 486 -39.01 -12.87 -31.05
N ALA A 487 -39.45 -11.86 -31.78
CA ALA A 487 -40.48 -12.00 -32.80
C ALA A 487 -40.09 -11.26 -34.08
N GLU A 488 -40.64 -11.72 -35.20
CA GLU A 488 -40.80 -10.92 -36.41
C GLU A 488 -42.24 -10.41 -36.36
N THR A 489 -42.49 -9.10 -36.21
CA THR A 489 -43.88 -8.64 -36.35
C THR A 489 -44.24 -8.74 -37.84
N THR A 490 -45.33 -9.45 -38.15
CA THR A 490 -45.88 -9.42 -39.50
C THR A 490 -46.54 -8.04 -39.68
N PRO A 491 -46.29 -7.31 -40.77
CA PRO A 491 -47.00 -6.07 -41.01
C PRO A 491 -48.51 -6.34 -40.98
N THR A 492 -49.23 -5.74 -40.02
CA THR A 492 -50.70 -5.79 -40.01
C THR A 492 -51.21 -5.24 -41.32
N ALA A 493 -51.89 -6.06 -42.11
CA ALA A 493 -52.56 -5.65 -43.34
C ALA A 493 -53.57 -4.52 -43.02
N PRO A 494 -53.74 -3.51 -43.90
CA PRO A 494 -54.68 -2.41 -43.66
C PRO A 494 -56.10 -2.96 -43.51
N ARG A 495 -56.79 -2.57 -42.43
CA ARG A 495 -58.19 -2.90 -42.18
C ARG A 495 -59.07 -2.30 -43.28
N ALA A 496 -59.77 -3.13 -44.04
CA ALA A 496 -60.77 -2.69 -45.01
C ALA A 496 -61.89 -1.89 -44.31
N PRO A 497 -62.37 -0.76 -44.88
CA PRO A 497 -63.45 0.01 -44.28
C PRO A 497 -64.75 -0.80 -44.28
N GLY A 498 -65.34 -0.95 -43.09
CA GLY A 498 -66.57 -1.71 -42.88
C GLY A 498 -67.79 -1.01 -43.44
N ASN A 499 -68.60 -1.75 -44.20
CA ASN A 499 -69.91 -1.33 -44.70
C ASN A 499 -70.86 -1.05 -43.53
N LEU A 500 -71.32 0.21 -43.40
CA LEU A 500 -72.48 0.57 -42.60
C LEU A 500 -73.74 -0.01 -43.25
N ARG A 501 -74.40 -0.95 -42.56
CA ARG A 501 -75.79 -1.34 -42.84
C ARG A 501 -76.71 -0.44 -42.02
N ILE A 502 -77.48 0.41 -42.69
CA ILE A 502 -78.60 1.16 -42.10
C ILE A 502 -79.76 0.18 -41.94
N VAL A 503 -80.30 0.06 -40.73
CA VAL A 503 -81.61 -0.57 -40.47
C VAL A 503 -82.57 0.56 -40.12
N LYS A 504 -83.71 0.58 -40.81
CA LYS A 504 -84.79 1.58 -40.73
C LYS A 504 -85.51 1.57 -39.39
#